data_AF-A0A3B9DH23-F1
#
_entry.id   AF-A0A3B9DH23-F1
#
_cell.length_a   1.000
_cell.length_b   1.000
_cell.length_c   1.000
_cell.angle_alpha   90.00
_cell.angle_beta   90.00
_cell.angle_gamma   90.00
#
_symmetry.space_group_name_H-M   'P 1'
#
loop_
_entity.id
_entity.type
_entity.pdbx_description
1 polymer ?
#
loop_
_entity_poly.entity_id
_entity_poly.type
_entity_poly.pdbx_seq_one_letter_code
_entity_poly.pdbx_strand_id
1 'polypeptide(L)'
;MLLGSRWLLGLGAFGIAALLLAGKVVAQQSGFSSWQNDLSPISNTDWNYDTAAHLLERAGFGGTPDEIRALAIMPPEEAVRSLVYFDSTEN
;
A
#
# COMPACT_ATOMS: atom_id res chain seq x y z
N MET A 1 42.49 16.10 41.70
CA MET A 1 42.71 16.30 40.25
C MET A 1 42.98 14.94 39.62
N LEU A 2 42.42 14.71 38.42
CA LEU A 2 42.56 13.54 37.52
C LEU A 2 41.59 12.37 37.83
N LEU A 3 40.33 12.42 37.38
CA LEU A 3 39.79 11.98 36.06
C LEU A 3 39.83 10.44 35.95
N GLY A 4 38.75 9.70 36.19
CA GLY A 4 37.55 9.63 35.35
C GLY A 4 37.71 8.50 34.33
N SER A 5 37.10 7.33 34.54
CA SER A 5 37.10 6.25 33.54
C SER A 5 36.02 5.19 33.76
N ARG A 6 35.08 5.18 32.80
CA ARG A 6 34.65 3.99 32.04
C ARG A 6 33.80 2.95 32.76
N TRP A 7 32.49 3.15 32.70
CA TRP A 7 31.54 2.08 32.35
C TRP A 7 30.44 2.65 31.44
N LEU A 8 30.79 2.88 30.17
CA LEU A 8 29.85 2.58 29.10
C LEU A 8 29.69 1.06 29.10
N LEU A 9 28.45 0.56 29.07
CA LEU A 9 27.97 -0.65 28.41
C LEU A 9 26.63 -1.07 29.06
N GLY A 10 25.56 -0.39 28.64
CA GLY A 10 24.17 -0.77 28.97
C GLY A 10 23.23 -0.64 27.76
N LEU A 11 23.77 -0.58 26.54
CA LEU A 11 23.03 -0.40 25.28
C LEU A 11 22.96 -1.70 24.46
N GLY A 12 22.92 -2.86 25.13
CA GLY A 12 22.91 -4.17 24.46
C GLY A 12 21.52 -4.76 24.18
N ALA A 13 20.48 -4.36 24.90
CA ALA A 13 19.19 -5.06 24.88
C ALA A 13 18.03 -4.31 24.17
N PHE A 14 18.19 -3.03 23.85
CA PHE A 14 17.14 -2.24 23.18
C PHE A 14 17.31 -2.15 21.65
N GLY A 15 18.46 -2.55 21.10
CA GLY A 15 18.74 -2.41 19.67
C GLY A 15 18.00 -3.40 18.77
N ILE A 16 17.63 -4.57 19.29
CA ILE A 16 17.11 -5.67 18.46
C ILE A 16 15.58 -5.61 18.31
N ALA A 17 14.86 -5.09 19.31
CA ALA A 17 13.40 -4.91 19.24
C ALA A 17 13.00 -3.75 18.31
N ALA A 18 13.82 -2.69 18.24
CA ALA A 18 13.57 -1.55 17.36
C ALA A 18 13.75 -1.90 15.86
N LEU A 19 14.52 -2.94 15.54
CA LEU A 19 14.79 -3.34 14.16
C LEU A 19 13.60 -4.08 13.49
N LEU A 20 12.69 -4.68 14.27
CA LEU A 20 11.53 -5.41 13.73
C LEU A 20 10.31 -4.52 13.45
N LEU A 21 10.28 -3.29 14.00
CA LEU A 21 9.25 -2.29 13.69
C LEU A 21 9.57 -1.46 12.43
N ALA A 22 10.81 -1.48 11.95
CA ALA A 22 11.21 -0.75 10.73
C ALA A 22 10.79 -1.44 9.43
N GLY A 23 10.53 -2.76 9.45
CA GLY A 23 10.22 -3.54 8.24
C GLY A 23 8.89 -3.16 7.57
N LYS A 24 7.98 -2.50 8.29
CA LYS A 24 6.67 -2.08 7.72
C LYS A 24 6.70 -0.66 7.13
N VAL A 25 7.73 0.13 7.44
CA VAL A 25 7.83 1.55 7.00
C VAL A 25 8.41 1.66 5.58
N VAL A 26 9.09 0.63 5.08
CA VAL A 26 9.52 0.52 3.66
C VAL A 26 8.39 -0.06 2.78
N ALA A 27 7.16 -0.20 3.29
CA ALA A 27 5.98 -0.45 2.45
C ALA A 27 5.45 0.81 1.78
N GLN A 28 6.12 1.97 1.93
CA GLN A 28 5.78 3.16 1.16
C GLN A 28 6.22 2.94 -0.30
N GLN A 29 5.34 2.29 -1.07
CA GLN A 29 5.48 2.04 -2.50
C GLN A 29 5.96 3.30 -3.21
N SER A 30 7.21 3.24 -3.68
CA SER A 30 7.87 4.32 -4.41
C SER A 30 7.32 4.48 -5.84
N GLY A 31 6.32 3.69 -6.24
CA GLY A 31 5.65 3.78 -7.54
C GLY A 31 4.63 4.91 -7.65
N PHE A 32 4.32 5.56 -6.53
CA PHE A 32 3.22 6.50 -6.41
C PHE A 32 3.69 7.97 -6.21
N SER A 33 4.85 8.35 -6.74
CA SER A 33 5.32 9.74 -6.63
C SER A 33 4.97 10.60 -7.84
N SER A 34 4.89 10.01 -9.04
CA SER A 34 4.63 10.76 -10.30
C SER A 34 3.16 11.16 -10.48
N TRP A 35 2.21 10.33 -10.05
CA TRP A 35 0.76 10.56 -10.14
C TRP A 35 0.19 11.55 -9.10
N GLN A 36 1.02 12.06 -8.18
CA GLN A 36 0.51 12.82 -7.05
C GLN A 36 0.02 14.19 -7.56
N ASN A 37 -1.31 14.40 -7.53
CA ASN A 37 -2.06 15.51 -8.14
C ASN A 37 -2.29 15.41 -9.66
N ASP A 38 -1.98 14.28 -10.28
CA ASP A 38 -2.43 14.00 -11.65
C ASP A 38 -3.78 13.27 -11.61
N LEU A 39 -4.77 13.83 -12.31
CA LEU A 39 -6.12 13.24 -12.44
C LEU A 39 -6.30 12.55 -13.80
N SER A 40 -5.25 12.45 -14.60
CA SER A 40 -5.28 11.67 -15.83
C SER A 40 -5.55 10.19 -15.53
N PRO A 41 -6.23 9.46 -16.44
CA PRO A 41 -6.46 8.03 -16.26
C PRO A 41 -5.15 7.26 -16.08
N ILE A 42 -5.14 6.29 -15.17
CA ILE A 42 -4.01 5.38 -15.02
C ILE A 42 -3.80 4.57 -16.29
N SER A 43 -2.54 4.38 -16.68
CA SER A 43 -2.22 3.56 -17.85
C SER A 43 -2.42 2.07 -17.57
N ASN A 44 -2.64 1.26 -18.62
CA ASN A 44 -2.71 -0.19 -18.49
C ASN A 44 -1.41 -0.82 -17.94
N THR A 45 -0.26 -0.18 -18.20
CA THR A 45 1.05 -0.68 -17.74
C THR A 45 1.24 -0.45 -16.24
N ASP A 46 0.67 0.62 -15.71
CA ASP A 46 0.74 0.96 -14.28
C ASP A 46 -0.37 0.27 -13.48
N TRP A 47 -1.38 -0.30 -14.16
CA TRP A 47 -2.45 -1.06 -13.53
C TRP A 47 -1.98 -2.43 -13.04
N ASN A 48 -2.15 -2.66 -11.75
CA ASN A 48 -1.75 -3.88 -11.08
C ASN A 48 -2.62 -4.16 -9.85
N TYR A 49 -2.24 -5.19 -9.09
CA TYR A 49 -2.94 -5.58 -7.86
C TYR A 49 -3.07 -4.43 -6.85
N ASP A 50 -2.02 -3.65 -6.63
CA ASP A 50 -2.01 -2.58 -5.63
C ASP A 50 -2.90 -1.40 -6.04
N THR A 51 -2.93 -1.04 -7.32
CA THR A 51 -3.83 0.01 -7.83
C THR A 51 -5.29 -0.45 -7.83
N ALA A 52 -5.55 -1.73 -8.07
CA ALA A 52 -6.89 -2.32 -7.94
C ALA A 52 -7.36 -2.33 -6.47
N ALA A 53 -6.48 -2.68 -5.53
CA ALA A 53 -6.76 -2.59 -4.10
C ALA A 53 -7.08 -1.15 -3.70
N HIS A 54 -6.25 -0.19 -4.15
CA HIS A 54 -6.45 1.22 -3.89
C HIS A 54 -7.83 1.72 -4.38
N LEU A 55 -8.24 1.28 -5.58
CA LEU A 55 -9.56 1.61 -6.11
C LEU A 55 -10.68 1.11 -5.19
N LEU A 56 -10.62 -0.15 -4.74
CA LEU A 56 -11.62 -0.74 -3.86
C LEU A 56 -11.68 -0.08 -2.48
N GLU A 57 -10.54 0.30 -1.91
CA GLU A 57 -10.45 1.04 -0.65
C GLU A 57 -11.12 2.41 -0.79
N ARG A 58 -10.81 3.15 -1.87
CA ARG A 58 -11.38 4.48 -2.13
C ARG A 58 -12.86 4.43 -2.48
N ALA A 59 -13.30 3.36 -3.14
CA ALA A 59 -14.71 3.11 -3.41
C ALA A 59 -15.51 2.67 -2.16
N GLY A 60 -14.84 2.43 -1.03
CA GLY A 60 -15.46 2.09 0.25
C GLY A 60 -15.82 0.61 0.40
N PHE A 61 -15.39 -0.25 -0.52
CA PHE A 61 -15.62 -1.70 -0.45
C PHE A 61 -14.58 -2.41 0.42
N GLY A 62 -13.31 -1.97 0.37
CA GLY A 62 -12.21 -2.62 1.11
C GLY A 62 -12.04 -4.10 0.74
N GLY A 63 -12.16 -4.42 -0.55
CA GLY A 63 -12.37 -5.77 -1.07
C GLY A 63 -11.34 -6.82 -0.65
N THR A 64 -11.76 -8.08 -0.70
CA THR A 64 -10.97 -9.27 -0.40
C THR A 64 -9.84 -9.47 -1.42
N PRO A 65 -8.80 -10.26 -1.09
CA PRO A 65 -7.71 -10.55 -2.02
C PRO A 65 -8.16 -11.13 -3.37
N ASP A 66 -9.25 -11.90 -3.40
CA ASP A 66 -9.79 -12.48 -4.62
C ASP A 66 -10.52 -11.44 -5.48
N GLU A 67 -11.27 -10.53 -4.86
CA GLU A 67 -11.92 -9.41 -5.55
C GLU A 67 -10.88 -8.44 -6.13
N ILE A 68 -9.82 -8.14 -5.37
CA ILE A 68 -8.70 -7.32 -5.87
C ILE A 68 -8.08 -7.99 -7.10
N ARG A 69 -7.83 -9.30 -7.05
CA ARG A 69 -7.27 -10.03 -8.19
C ARG A 69 -8.20 -10.01 -9.40
N ALA A 70 -9.50 -10.14 -9.19
CA ALA A 70 -10.49 -10.07 -10.26
C ALA A 70 -10.46 -8.72 -10.99
N LEU A 71 -10.32 -7.62 -10.26
CA LEU A 71 -10.18 -6.28 -10.86
C LEU A 71 -8.80 -6.08 -11.51
N ALA A 72 -7.73 -6.61 -10.91
CA ALA A 72 -6.37 -6.43 -11.40
C ALA A 72 -6.10 -7.11 -12.77
N ILE A 73 -6.87 -8.14 -13.13
CA ILE A 73 -6.77 -8.79 -14.44
C ILE A 73 -7.58 -8.08 -15.53
N MET A 74 -8.48 -7.16 -15.15
CA MET A 74 -9.23 -6.33 -16.09
C MET A 74 -8.43 -5.08 -16.45
N PRO A 75 -8.60 -4.50 -17.66
CA PRO A 75 -8.17 -3.13 -17.92
C PRO A 75 -8.82 -2.15 -16.92
N PRO A 76 -8.16 -1.03 -16.56
CA PRO A 76 -8.64 -0.08 -15.55
C PRO A 76 -10.08 0.40 -15.79
N GLU A 77 -10.42 0.71 -17.05
CA GLU A 77 -11.74 1.20 -17.41
C GLU A 77 -12.81 0.12 -17.19
N GLU A 78 -12.51 -1.14 -17.51
CA GLU A 78 -13.43 -2.25 -17.31
C GLU A 78 -13.62 -2.56 -15.83
N ALA A 79 -12.53 -2.50 -15.05
CA ALA A 79 -12.56 -2.62 -13.60
C ALA A 79 -13.53 -1.58 -12.99
N VAL A 80 -13.36 -0.28 -13.32
CA VAL A 80 -14.27 0.78 -12.86
C VAL A 80 -15.70 0.53 -13.34
N ARG A 81 -15.89 0.13 -14.61
CA ARG A 81 -17.22 -0.14 -15.18
C ARG A 81 -17.96 -1.22 -14.39
N SER A 82 -17.29 -2.28 -13.96
CA SER A 82 -17.89 -3.36 -13.17
C SER A 82 -18.38 -2.88 -11.79
N LEU A 83 -17.72 -1.88 -11.21
CA LEU A 83 -18.11 -1.30 -9.92
C LEU A 83 -19.27 -0.30 -10.04
N VAL A 84 -19.33 0.43 -11.16
CA VAL A 84 -20.33 1.49 -11.38
C VAL A 84 -21.62 0.95 -12.00
N TYR A 85 -21.50 0.02 -12.96
CA TYR A 85 -22.62 -0.58 -13.68
C TYR A 85 -22.84 -2.01 -13.20
N PHE A 86 -23.20 -2.16 -11.93
CA PHE A 86 -23.65 -3.43 -11.40
C PHE A 86 -25.07 -3.72 -11.91
N ASP A 87 -25.31 -4.96 -12.33
CA ASP A 87 -26.66 -5.35 -12.75
C ASP A 87 -27.59 -5.34 -11.53
N SER A 88 -28.69 -4.62 -11.63
CA SER A 88 -29.67 -4.43 -10.56
C SER A 88 -30.79 -5.46 -10.60
N THR A 89 -30.69 -6.48 -11.47
CA THR A 89 -31.67 -7.57 -11.53
C THR A 89 -31.55 -8.41 -10.27
N GLU A 90 -32.33 -8.04 -9.27
CA GLU A 90 -32.78 -8.75 -8.05
C GLU A 90 -32.89 -7.70 -6.93
N ASN A 91 -33.97 -6.90 -6.96
CA ASN A 91 -34.43 -6.11 -5.82
C ASN A 91 -35.84 -6.56 -5.44
#